data_AF-A0A9X3NM61-F1
#
_entry.id   AF-A0A9X3NM61-F1
#
_cell.length_a   1.000
_cell.length_b   1.000
_cell.length_c   1.000
_cell.angle_alpha   90.00
_cell.angle_beta   90.00
_cell.angle_gamma   90.00
#
_symmetry.space_group_name_H-M   'P 1'
#
loop_
_entity.id
_entity.type
_entity.pdbx_description
1 polymer ?
#
loop_
_entity_poly.entity_id
_entity_poly.type
_entity_poly.pdbx_seq_one_letter_code
_entity_poly.pdbx_strand_id
1 'polypeptide(L)'
;MLRIGWEKAQGKFVAQNRVSKSTQSRGDGPSYILLVWDYMVEVPGADGQPTRLVIRVKNPNLDLPELGGTVPVLVNRRRTKAAFDLDDPSISPDARRKLGEQRQKANAAAKQAKFDAKRTER
;
A
#
# COMPACT_ATOMS: atom_id res chain seq x y z
N MET A 1 -6.99 0.55 10.77
CA MET A 1 -6.95 1.94 11.28
C MET A 1 -7.20 2.87 10.10
N LEU A 2 -8.30 3.61 10.10
CA LEU A 2 -8.64 4.55 9.02
C LEU A 2 -7.69 5.76 9.09
N ARG A 3 -6.94 6.03 8.02
CA ARG A 3 -5.97 7.14 7.93
C ARG A 3 -6.63 8.42 7.37
N ILE A 4 -7.76 8.81 7.94
CA ILE A 4 -8.52 9.98 7.50
C ILE A 4 -7.64 11.23 7.64
N GLY A 5 -7.55 12.04 6.58
CA GLY A 5 -6.75 13.27 6.55
C GLY A 5 -5.24 13.07 6.34
N TRP A 6 -4.81 11.88 5.94
CA TRP A 6 -3.44 11.65 5.47
C TRP A 6 -3.38 11.91 3.96
N GLU A 7 -2.32 12.58 3.52
CA GLU A 7 -2.12 12.96 2.13
C GLU A 7 -1.31 11.89 1.41
N LYS A 8 -1.67 11.61 0.15
CA LYS A 8 -0.86 10.77 -0.74
C LYS A 8 0.37 11.56 -1.16
N ALA A 9 1.53 10.93 -1.07
CA ALA A 9 2.81 11.49 -1.47
C ALA A 9 3.69 10.41 -2.08
N GLN A 10 4.73 10.85 -2.79
CA GLN A 10 5.81 10.00 -3.25
C GLN A 10 6.99 10.16 -2.29
N GLY A 11 7.50 9.03 -1.79
CA GLY A 11 8.68 8.99 -0.93
C GLY A 11 9.84 8.28 -1.62
N LYS A 12 11.07 8.69 -1.33
CA LYS A 12 12.26 7.93 -1.73
C LYS A 12 12.51 6.84 -0.70
N PHE A 13 12.68 5.60 -1.13
CA PHE A 13 12.97 4.48 -0.25
C PHE A 13 14.44 4.47 0.13
N VAL A 14 14.78 4.67 1.41
CA VAL A 14 16.17 4.94 1.84
C VAL A 14 16.81 3.74 2.52
N ALA A 15 16.08 3.02 3.36
CA ALA A 15 16.63 1.89 4.10
C ALA A 15 15.56 0.88 4.48
N GLN A 16 15.97 -0.37 4.66
CA GLN A 16 15.14 -1.46 5.15
C GLN A 16 15.89 -2.22 6.24
N ASN A 17 15.34 -2.21 7.45
CA ASN A 17 15.93 -2.88 8.60
C ASN A 17 14.94 -3.87 9.19
N ARG A 18 15.39 -5.11 9.41
CA ARG A 18 14.62 -6.10 10.16
C ARG A 18 14.79 -5.82 11.65
N VAL A 19 13.68 -5.54 12.34
CA VAL A 19 13.71 -5.02 13.71
C VAL A 19 13.57 -6.13 14.74
N SER A 20 12.59 -7.01 14.55
CA SER A 20 12.33 -8.06 15.54
C SER A 20 11.46 -9.20 15.00
N LYS A 21 11.46 -10.29 15.76
CA LYS A 21 10.42 -11.33 15.74
C LYS A 21 9.49 -11.02 16.90
N SER A 22 8.25 -10.59 16.67
CA SER A 22 7.27 -10.46 17.75
C SER A 22 6.44 -11.73 17.84
N THR A 23 6.49 -12.41 18.98
CA THR A 23 5.64 -13.57 19.26
C THR A 23 4.26 -13.07 19.69
N GLN A 24 3.22 -13.38 18.92
CA GLN A 24 1.84 -13.12 19.33
C GLN A 24 1.22 -14.41 19.84
N SER A 25 0.88 -14.43 21.13
CA SER A 25 0.11 -15.50 21.74
C SER A 25 -1.32 -15.47 21.21
N ARG A 26 -1.82 -16.63 20.77
CA ARG A 26 -3.23 -16.84 20.46
C ARG A 26 -3.83 -17.51 21.69
N GLY A 27 -4.93 -16.98 22.24
CA GLY A 27 -5.51 -17.41 23.53
C GLY A 27 -5.47 -18.92 23.78
N ASP A 28 -5.97 -19.73 22.82
CA ASP A 28 -5.99 -21.20 22.89
C ASP A 28 -5.17 -21.89 21.79
N GLY A 29 -4.11 -21.27 21.25
CA GLY A 29 -3.37 -21.84 20.12
C GLY A 29 -1.88 -21.50 20.08
N PRO A 30 -1.10 -22.16 19.20
CA PRO A 30 0.32 -21.93 19.09
C PRO A 30 0.60 -20.47 18.71
N SER A 31 1.51 -19.87 19.46
CA SER A 31 2.03 -18.54 19.20
C SER A 31 2.64 -18.48 17.81
N TYR A 32 2.42 -17.38 17.08
CA TYR A 32 3.05 -17.18 15.78
C TYR A 32 4.05 -16.02 15.82
N ILE A 33 5.09 -16.16 15.00
CA ILE A 33 6.15 -15.16 14.86
C ILE A 33 5.76 -14.18 13.78
N LEU A 34 5.60 -12.91 14.14
CA LEU A 34 5.49 -11.81 13.19
C LEU A 34 6.87 -11.20 12.94
N LEU A 35 7.25 -11.10 11.68
CA LEU A 35 8.42 -10.32 11.27
C LEU A 35 8.06 -8.84 11.29
N VAL A 36 8.83 -8.05 12.02
CA VAL A 36 8.69 -6.60 12.08
C VAL A 36 9.84 -5.96 11.31
N TRP A 37 9.50 -5.05 10.40
CA TRP A 37 10.43 -4.33 9.54
C TRP A 37 10.25 -2.83 9.74
N ASP A 38 11.36 -2.11 9.80
CA ASP A 38 11.42 -0.66 9.73
C ASP A 38 11.92 -0.25 8.35
N TYR A 39 11.07 0.45 7.61
CA TYR A 39 11.38 1.03 6.32
C TYR A 39 11.58 2.53 6.50
N MET A 40 12.73 3.05 6.06
CA MET A 40 12.97 4.48 6.06
C MET A 40 12.61 5.05 4.69
N VAL A 41 11.80 6.09 4.69
CA VAL A 41 11.44 6.85 3.49
C VAL A 41 11.78 8.31 3.68
N GLU A 42 12.20 8.97 2.61
CA GLU A 42 12.40 10.41 2.57
C GLU A 42 11.24 11.03 1.81
N VAL A 43 10.55 11.96 2.45
CA VAL A 43 9.38 12.68 1.89
C VAL A 43 9.64 14.18 1.96
N PRO A 44 8.99 15.00 1.11
CA PRO A 44 9.07 16.44 1.28
C PRO A 44 8.51 16.85 2.65
N GLY A 45 9.25 17.63 3.42
CA GLY A 45 8.82 18.16 4.72
C GLY A 45 7.72 19.21 4.59
N ALA A 46 7.19 19.65 5.72
CA ALA A 46 6.15 20.68 5.75
C ALA A 46 6.70 22.07 5.37
N ASP A 47 8.00 22.26 5.53
CA ASP A 47 8.82 23.42 5.18
C ASP A 47 9.49 23.29 3.79
N GLY A 48 9.18 22.22 3.06
CA GLY A 48 9.80 21.90 1.78
C GLY A 48 11.16 21.19 1.88
N GLN A 49 11.73 21.03 3.08
CA GLN A 49 12.99 20.29 3.26
C GLN A 49 12.74 18.78 3.37
N PRO A 50 13.56 17.93 2.74
CA PRO A 50 13.38 16.48 2.84
C PRO A 50 13.44 16.00 4.29
N THR A 51 12.44 15.23 4.71
CA THR A 51 12.36 14.61 6.04
C THR A 51 12.35 13.11 5.92
N ARG A 52 13.17 12.44 6.73
CA ARG A 52 13.22 10.98 6.82
C ARG A 52 12.24 10.48 7.87
N LEU A 53 11.34 9.58 7.47
CA LEU A 53 10.32 8.98 8.31
C LEU A 53 10.48 7.47 8.31
N VAL A 54 10.23 6.86 9.46
CA VAL A 54 10.26 5.40 9.63
C VAL A 54 8.84 4.84 9.58
N ILE A 55 8.63 3.87 8.70
CA ILE A 55 7.40 3.09 8.55
C ILE A 55 7.66 1.71 9.13
N ARG A 56 7.07 1.42 10.29
CA ARG A 56 7.13 0.10 10.91
C ARG A 56 5.99 -0.78 10.39
N VAL A 57 6.31 -1.90 9.76
CA VAL A 57 5.33 -2.85 9.21
C VAL A 57 5.51 -4.23 9.85
N LYS A 58 4.40 -4.86 10.23
CA LYS A 58 4.36 -6.24 10.69
C LYS A 58 3.92 -7.14 9.54
N ASN A 59 4.68 -8.19 9.27
CA ASN A 59 4.43 -9.18 8.21
C ASN A 59 4.14 -8.53 6.83
N PRO A 60 5.10 -7.78 6.26
CA PRO A 60 4.86 -7.04 5.03
C PRO A 60 4.66 -8.01 3.85
N ASN A 61 3.47 -7.94 3.22
CA ASN A 61 3.27 -8.43 1.87
C ASN A 61 3.33 -7.23 0.91
N LEU A 62 4.54 -6.77 0.62
CA LEU A 62 4.80 -5.56 -0.16
C LEU A 62 5.82 -5.85 -1.25
N ASP A 63 5.52 -5.40 -2.47
CA ASP A 63 6.45 -5.40 -3.61
C ASP A 63 7.15 -4.04 -3.66
N LEU A 64 8.18 -3.85 -2.83
CA LEU A 64 8.93 -2.59 -2.80
C LEU A 64 10.04 -2.58 -3.87
N PRO A 65 10.33 -1.42 -4.48
CA PRO A 65 11.46 -1.27 -5.38
C PRO A 65 12.80 -1.35 -4.61
N GLU A 66 13.90 -1.33 -5.34
CA GLU A 66 15.24 -1.22 -4.76
C GLU A 66 15.41 0.09 -3.97
N LEU A 67 16.40 0.11 -3.06
CA LEU A 67 16.77 1.31 -2.33
C LEU A 67 17.13 2.45 -3.30
N GLY A 68 16.65 3.65 -2.99
CA GLY A 68 16.72 4.83 -3.84
C GLY A 68 15.50 5.00 -4.75
N GLY A 69 14.69 3.95 -4.95
CA GLY A 69 13.46 4.00 -5.72
C GLY A 69 12.35 4.83 -5.07
N THR A 70 11.34 5.15 -5.85
CA THR A 70 10.17 5.90 -5.37
C THR A 70 9.05 4.95 -4.94
N VAL A 71 8.43 5.24 -3.81
CA VAL A 71 7.34 4.46 -3.22
C VAL A 71 6.14 5.34 -2.86
N PRO A 72 4.91 4.87 -3.11
CA PRO A 72 3.71 5.59 -2.72
C PRO A 72 3.49 5.46 -1.21
N VAL A 73 3.33 6.60 -0.56
CA VAL A 73 3.14 6.71 0.89
C VAL A 73 1.98 7.63 1.23
N LEU A 74 1.39 7.39 2.38
CA LEU A 74 0.49 8.28 3.07
C LEU A 74 1.28 8.99 4.15
N VAL A 75 1.20 10.32 4.19
CA VAL A 75 1.81 11.16 5.23
C VAL A 75 0.74 11.89 6.02
N ASN A 76 0.90 12.03 7.33
CA ASN A 76 -0.02 12.86 8.11
C ASN A 76 0.18 14.34 7.75
N ARG A 77 -0.82 15.19 8.01
CA ARG A 77 -0.76 16.64 7.74
C ARG A 77 0.46 17.35 8.31
N ARG A 78 0.97 16.90 9.46
CA ARG A 78 2.18 17.47 10.10
C ARG A 78 3.49 16.93 9.52
N ARG A 79 3.43 15.96 8.60
CA ARG A 79 4.57 15.27 7.96
C ARG A 79 5.58 14.68 8.93
N THR A 80 5.08 14.16 10.05
CA THR A 80 5.85 13.49 11.11
C THR A 80 5.63 11.99 11.16
N LYS A 81 4.63 11.49 10.44
CA LYS A 81 4.30 10.06 10.36
C LYS A 81 4.01 9.71 8.91
N ALA A 82 4.52 8.55 8.49
CA ALA A 82 4.28 8.00 7.18
C ALA A 82 3.83 6.54 7.30
N ALA A 83 3.19 6.06 6.25
CA ALA A 83 2.95 4.65 6.05
C ALA A 83 2.70 4.37 4.57
N PHE A 84 2.99 3.16 4.10
CA PHE A 84 2.77 2.79 2.70
C PHE A 84 1.30 2.94 2.29
N ASP A 85 1.08 3.40 1.06
CA ASP A 85 -0.25 3.41 0.43
C ASP A 85 -0.58 2.00 -0.07
N LEU A 86 -1.30 1.24 0.75
CA LEU A 86 -1.64 -0.16 0.44
C LEU A 86 -2.73 -0.30 -0.63
N ASP A 87 -3.34 0.82 -1.03
CA ASP A 87 -4.29 0.86 -2.15
C ASP A 87 -3.58 1.09 -3.49
N ASP A 88 -2.26 1.36 -3.48
CA ASP A 88 -1.48 1.51 -4.70
C ASP A 88 -1.01 0.14 -5.25
N PRO A 89 -1.43 -0.25 -6.47
CA PRO A 89 -1.12 -1.55 -7.07
C PRO A 89 0.35 -1.72 -7.46
N SER A 90 1.16 -0.65 -7.43
CA SER A 90 2.61 -0.75 -7.66
C SER A 90 3.31 -1.52 -6.54
N ILE A 91 2.90 -1.32 -5.28
CA ILE A 91 3.53 -1.94 -4.11
C ILE A 91 2.67 -2.97 -3.38
N SER A 92 1.37 -3.00 -3.68
CA SER A 92 0.40 -3.87 -3.00
C SER A 92 -0.15 -4.95 -3.95
N PRO A 93 0.23 -6.22 -3.76
CA PRO A 93 -0.34 -7.34 -4.52
C PRO A 93 -1.87 -7.42 -4.40
N ASP A 94 -2.41 -7.07 -3.24
CA ASP A 94 -3.85 -7.06 -3.00
C ASP A 94 -4.56 -5.95 -3.78
N ALA A 95 -3.99 -4.75 -3.84
CA ALA A 95 -4.53 -3.67 -4.67
C ALA A 95 -4.47 -4.04 -6.16
N ARG A 96 -3.39 -4.69 -6.60
CA ARG A 96 -3.24 -5.19 -7.97
C ARG A 96 -4.31 -6.22 -8.33
N ARG A 97 -4.59 -7.16 -7.43
CA ARG A 97 -5.68 -8.14 -7.58
C ARG A 97 -7.05 -7.45 -7.69
N LYS A 98 -7.37 -6.54 -6.76
CA LYS A 98 -8.64 -5.78 -6.78
C LYS A 98 -8.81 -4.99 -8.08
N LEU A 99 -7.75 -4.35 -8.57
CA LEU A 99 -7.76 -3.64 -9.85
C LEU A 99 -8.04 -4.60 -11.01
N GLY A 100 -7.46 -5.79 -11.00
CA GLY A 100 -7.74 -6.85 -11.98
C GLY A 100 -9.20 -7.28 -11.99
N GLU A 101 -9.77 -7.54 -10.82
CA GLU A 101 -11.20 -7.91 -10.66
C GLU A 101 -12.13 -6.79 -11.16
N GLN A 102 -11.83 -5.53 -10.86
CA GLN A 102 -12.59 -4.38 -11.35
C GLN A 102 -12.56 -4.29 -12.87
N ARG A 103 -11.37 -4.46 -13.49
CA ARG A 103 -11.23 -4.47 -14.95
C ARG A 103 -12.02 -5.61 -15.60
N GLN A 104 -12.00 -6.80 -15.02
CA GLN A 104 -12.80 -7.93 -15.52
C GLN A 104 -14.30 -7.63 -15.46
N LYS A 105 -14.79 -7.08 -14.34
CA LYS A 105 -16.20 -6.67 -14.20
C LYS A 105 -16.60 -5.59 -15.20
N ALA A 106 -15.78 -4.56 -15.38
CA ALA A 106 -16.03 -3.50 -16.36
C ALA A 106 -16.09 -4.04 -17.80
N ASN A 107 -15.17 -4.96 -18.15
CA ASN A 107 -15.16 -5.60 -19.46
C ASN A 107 -16.39 -6.48 -19.69
N ALA A 108 -16.82 -7.23 -18.68
CA ALA A 108 -18.04 -8.03 -18.75
C ALA A 108 -19.28 -7.14 -18.94
N ALA A 109 -19.39 -6.05 -18.18
CA ALA A 109 -20.46 -5.07 -18.33
C ALA A 109 -20.47 -4.42 -19.72
N ALA A 110 -19.29 -4.06 -20.25
CA ALA A 110 -19.18 -3.50 -21.60
C ALA A 110 -19.58 -4.51 -22.69
N LYS A 111 -19.22 -5.79 -22.53
CA LYS A 111 -19.65 -6.86 -23.45
C LYS A 111 -21.16 -7.07 -23.38
N GLN A 112 -21.74 -7.08 -22.17
CA GLN A 112 -23.18 -7.20 -21.98
C GLN A 112 -23.93 -6.02 -22.61
N ALA A 113 -23.48 -4.79 -22.36
CA ALA A 113 -24.08 -3.60 -22.96
C ALA A 113 -24.02 -3.62 -24.50
N LYS A 114 -22.91 -4.08 -25.09
CA LYS A 114 -22.79 -4.27 -26.55
C LYS A 114 -23.74 -5.35 -27.07
N PHE A 115 -23.95 -6.42 -26.30
CA PHE A 115 -24.87 -7.49 -26.66
C PHE A 115 -26.33 -6.99 -26.62
N ASP A 116 -26.71 -6.31 -25.54
CA ASP A 116 -28.06 -5.77 -25.36
C ASP A 116 -28.39 -4.71 -26.42
N ALA A 117 -27.44 -3.80 -26.73
CA ALA A 117 -27.61 -2.81 -27.80
C ALA A 117 -27.93 -3.45 -29.15
N LYS A 118 -27.19 -4.50 -29.53
CA LYS A 118 -27.43 -5.26 -30.77
C LYS A 118 -28.75 -6.03 -30.77
N ARG A 119 -29.32 -6.33 -29.60
CA ARG A 119 -30.58 -7.04 -29.46
C ARG A 119 -31.79 -6.11 -29.64
N THR A 120 -31.65 -4.84 -29.24
CA THR A 120 -32.66 -3.78 -29.44
C THR A 120 -32.69 -3.18 -30.84
N GLU A 121 -31.66 -3.41 -31.67
CA GLU A 121 -31.63 -2.99 -33.09
C GLU A 121 -32.33 -3.98 -34.05
N ARG A 122 -32.87 -5.08 -33.52
CA ARG A 122 -33.69 -6.06 -34.26
C ARG A 122 -35.15 -5.95 -33.85
#